data_AF-A0A849S0X9-F1
#
_entry.id   AF-A0A849S0X9-F1
#
_cell.length_a   1.000
_cell.length_b   1.000
_cell.length_c   1.000
_cell.angle_alpha   90.00
_cell.angle_beta   90.00
_cell.angle_gamma   90.00
#
_symmetry.space_group_name_H-M   'P 1'
#
loop_
_entity.id
_entity.type
_entity.pdbx_description
1 polymer ?
#
loop_
_entity_poly.entity_id
_entity_poly.type
_entity_poly.pdbx_seq_one_letter_code
_entity_poly.pdbx_strand_id
1 'polypeptide(L)' 'AWVVCVENITTQQSDEPQQAQVLATNLFERIGDEWLLIHHHGSAVMG' A
#
# COMPACT_ATOMS: atom_id res chain seq x y z
N ALA A 1 13.27 4.23 7.57
CA ALA A 1 13.09 2.76 7.40
C ALA A 1 12.24 2.50 6.17
N TRP A 2 12.22 1.27 5.62
CA TRP A 2 11.35 0.93 4.49
C TRP A 2 10.74 -0.47 4.64
N VAL A 3 9.59 -0.67 3.99
CA VAL A 3 8.90 -1.95 3.87
C VAL A 3 8.48 -2.12 2.41
N VAL A 4 8.75 -3.31 1.85
CA VAL A 4 8.17 -3.73 0.57
C VAL A 4 7.19 -4.86 0.86
N CYS A 5 5.96 -4.75 0.36
CA CYS A 5 4.91 -5.74 0.60
C CYS A 5 3.97 -5.88 -0.60
N VAL A 6 3.21 -6.99 -0.62
CA VAL A 6 2.04 -7.14 -1.48
C VAL A 6 0.82 -6.70 -0.68
N GLU A 7 0.12 -5.69 -1.17
CA GLU A 7 -1.13 -5.19 -0.61
C GLU A 7 -2.30 -5.82 -1.36
N ASN A 8 -3.26 -6.39 -0.62
CA ASN A 8 -4.50 -6.93 -1.17
C ASN A 8 -5.62 -5.90 -0.91
N ILE A 9 -6.11 -5.27 -1.96
CA ILE A 9 -7.08 -4.18 -1.89
C ILE A 9 -8.45 -4.71 -2.35
N THR A 10 -9.44 -4.61 -1.46
CA THR A 10 -10.85 -4.83 -1.78
C THR A 10 -11.57 -3.48 -1.92
N THR A 11 -12.13 -3.21 -3.09
CA THR A 11 -12.91 -2.01 -3.36
C THR A 11 -14.40 -2.36 -3.43
N GLN A 12 -15.23 -1.66 -2.65
CA GLN A 12 -16.68 -1.80 -2.65
C GLN A 12 -17.32 -0.50 -3.16
N GLN A 13 -17.31 -0.30 -4.48
CA GLN A 13 -17.97 0.84 -5.15
C GLN A 13 -19.21 0.42 -5.96
N SER A 14 -19.41 -0.88 -6.18
CA SER A 14 -20.52 -1.47 -6.93
C SER A 14 -21.13 -2.66 -6.16
N ASP A 15 -22.19 -3.26 -6.70
CA ASP A 15 -22.79 -4.48 -6.15
C ASP A 15 -21.77 -5.63 -6.02
N GLU A 16 -20.82 -5.70 -6.97
CA GLU A 16 -19.73 -6.67 -6.93
C GLU A 16 -18.43 -6.05 -6.36
N PRO A 17 -17.79 -6.67 -5.35
CA PRO A 17 -16.49 -6.25 -4.84
C PRO A 17 -15.37 -6.50 -5.85
N GLN A 18 -14.50 -5.50 -6.05
CA GLN A 18 -13.30 -5.66 -6.87
C GLN A 18 -12.08 -5.97 -5.98
N GLN A 19 -11.29 -6.97 -6.37
CA GLN A 19 -10.03 -7.33 -5.72
C GLN A 19 -8.83 -6.92 -6.58
N ALA A 20 -7.80 -6.36 -5.96
CA ALA A 20 -6.54 -6.00 -6.63
C ALA A 20 -5.33 -6.34 -5.76
N GLN A 21 -4.22 -6.70 -6.41
CA GLN A 21 -2.91 -6.85 -5.76
C GLN A 21 -1.96 -5.76 -6.21
N VAL A 22 -1.26 -5.15 -5.26
CA VAL A 22 -0.31 -4.06 -5.50
C VAL A 22 1.03 -4.42 -4.85
N LEU A 23 2.12 -4.33 -5.61
CA LEU A 23 3.46 -4.34 -5.03
C LEU A 23 3.80 -2.92 -4.57
N ALA A 24 3.91 -2.72 -3.27
CA ALA A 24 4.10 -1.41 -2.66
C ALA A 24 5.49 -1.28 -2.03
N THR A 25 6.10 -0.11 -2.21
CA THR A 25 7.27 0.34 -1.45
C THR A 25 6.84 1.48 -0.52
N ASN A 26 7.01 1.27 0.78
CA ASN A 26 6.61 2.19 1.83
C ASN A 26 7.86 2.73 2.54
N LEU A 27 8.07 4.04 2.53
CA LEU A 27 9.16 4.70 3.25
C LEU A 27 8.64 5.39 4.51
N PHE A 28 9.32 5.13 5.63
CA PHE A 28 8.97 5.66 6.93
C PHE A 28 10.10 6.49 7.51
N GLU A 29 9.74 7.61 8.15
CA GLU A 29 10.64 8.44 8.94
C GLU A 29 10.12 8.55 10.36
N ARG A 30 11.03 8.54 11.35
CA ARG A 30 10.65 8.80 12.74
C ARG A 30 10.72 10.31 12.97
N ILE A 31 9.56 10.93 13.22
CA ILE A 31 9.44 12.37 13.48
C ILE A 31 8.94 12.51 14.92
N GLY A 32 9.81 13.02 15.81
CA GLY A 32 9.59 12.93 17.25
C GLY A 32 9.55 11.48 17.72
N ASP A 33 8.46 11.09 18.36
CA ASP A 33 8.24 9.74 18.89
C ASP A 33 7.32 8.86 18.03
N GLU A 34 6.98 9.31 16.82
CA GLU A 34 6.09 8.59 15.91
C GLU A 34 6.81 8.17 14.63
N TRP A 35 6.41 7.01 14.08
CA TRP A 35 6.78 6.58 12.74
C TRP A 35 5.71 7.04 11.75
N LEU A 36 6.11 7.85 10.79
CA LEU A 36 5.22 8.39 9.76
C LEU A 36 5.58 7.81 8.40
N LEU A 37 4.57 7.44 7.60
CA LEU A 37 4.74 7.06 6.21
C LEU A 37 4.95 8.34 5.39
N ILE A 38 6.16 8.55 4.91
CA ILE A 38 6.55 9.77 4.17
C ILE A 38 6.45 9.58 2.65
N HIS A 39 6.44 8.34 2.18
CA HIS A 39 6.25 8.02 0.77
C HIS A 39 5.62 6.64 0.60
N HIS A 40 4.67 6.56 -0.31
CA HIS A 40 4.06 5.32 -0.77
C HIS A 40 4.08 5.30 -2.29
N HIS A 41 4.57 4.21 -2.86
CA HIS A 41 4.47 3.94 -4.28
C HIS A 41 4.00 2.51 -4.50
N GLY A 42 2.86 2.35 -5.16
CA GLY A 42 2.27 1.06 -5.51
C GLY A 42 2.20 0.86 -7.03
N SER A 43 2.54 -0.33 -7.50
CA SER A 43 2.31 -0.77 -8.88
C SER A 43 1.39 -1.98 -8.91
N ALA A 44 0.42 -2.00 -9.83
CA ALA A 44 -0.48 -3.14 -10.01
C ALA A 44 0.32 -4.40 -10.39
N VAL A 45 0.00 -5.52 -9.76
CA VAL A 45 0.49 -6.83 -10.17
C VAL A 45 -0.41 -7.32 -11.29
N MET A 46 0.12 -7.36 -12.52
CA MET A 46 -0.56 -7.94 -13.67
C MET A 46 -0.19 -9.42 -13.75
N GLY A 47 -1.20 -10.29 -13.72
CA GLY A 47 -1.05 -11.73 -13.96
C GLY A 47 -1.06 -12.07 -15.44
#